data_AF-A0AAU9LCV2-F1
#
_entry.id   AF-A0AAU9LCV2-F1
#
_cell.length_a   1.000
_cell.length_b   1.000
_cell.length_c   1.000
_cell.angle_alpha   90.00
_cell.angle_beta   90.00
_cell.angle_gamma   90.00
#
_symmetry.space_group_name_H-M   'P 1'
#
loop_
_entity.id
_entity.type
_entity.pdbx_description
1 polymer ?
#
loop_
_entity_poly.entity_id
_entity_poly.type
_entity_poly.pdbx_seq_one_letter_code
_entity_poly.pdbx_strand_id
1 'polypeptide(L)'
;MGVDALPNKKQVVRKCRFNVHRYIVQQQTPLDDVLPLVQSEMRAKTLKDPAARQAVDSFYFYCAQEAEKKGLTDEFRRQVLRYFDEELFVGKDEEKGKHFVLGKSLNEAVFGSVIKLHLAGGDTEAAWMLINKLRRAVKDAAVNQIPKLHFRTISPLLEYGCKNDQFLSAYSIWEQLKRHDVKWTSAMEDVLVQMVIACVKTNDEKLSEYPEVSATEASKLCFHAQMTSLLHDLQLTCREVSIANAQRLSHAFRDANYIVETVQSDAQMRFQCPCCGHTLKKQGMSEPEREHMLAAIESRRSKVSPENEVKEFLTPFRDWLMLRHENFQLQKFGIDEKDGKLLHYVLDGPNIAYINQNFGDGTYRLDQVDAVAKELEAEGHLVSITMPAAYLADKFVVRIRTKHYKEMRRQGKFVTRERRPEEKAILARWYDANMIFSCRTDFLSDDLFWLYASVLMGQEGRVVTNDQGRDHVSALLNGYSSTSAKAQTQENGKKSTDIMNTHAGVSSISMDLIARWKDMTTVNIEIEHDEVAYAANAGGDSTGLIPIDSIRLLHPQPFSRVPQVTAPQHFHFPIADQANQNKHPNQVQNQRKRTRWLCAHTLCETSNDTTHRLKCNDIIHGMCT
;
A
#
# COMPACT_ATOMS: atom_id res chain seq x y z
N MET A 1 22.17 -82.31 -9.34
CA MET A 1 22.27 -81.06 -8.55
C MET A 1 21.97 -79.89 -9.49
N GLY A 2 21.02 -79.02 -9.12
CA GLY A 2 20.63 -77.76 -9.80
C GLY A 2 19.69 -77.96 -11.00
N VAL A 3 18.36 -77.98 -10.87
CA VAL A 3 17.35 -76.94 -10.52
C VAL A 3 17.20 -75.84 -11.58
N ASP A 4 16.03 -75.86 -12.20
CA ASP A 4 15.45 -74.92 -13.17
C ASP A 4 15.45 -73.47 -12.70
N ALA A 5 15.71 -72.55 -13.64
CA ALA A 5 15.46 -71.13 -13.47
C ALA A 5 14.55 -70.60 -14.60
N LEU A 6 13.27 -70.43 -14.28
CA LEU A 6 12.35 -69.54 -15.00
C LEU A 6 12.76 -68.07 -14.79
N PRO A 7 12.68 -67.20 -15.82
CA PRO A 7 12.57 -65.77 -15.59
C PRO A 7 11.10 -65.35 -15.57
N ASN A 8 10.61 -65.11 -14.35
CA ASN A 8 9.39 -64.38 -14.05
C ASN A 8 9.69 -62.87 -14.11
N LYS A 9 9.25 -62.15 -15.15
CA LYS A 9 9.21 -60.67 -15.14
C LYS A 9 7.76 -60.21 -15.15
N LYS A 10 7.21 -60.03 -13.95
CA LYS A 10 6.03 -59.21 -13.69
C LYS A 10 6.29 -57.79 -14.21
N GLN A 11 5.61 -57.43 -15.29
CA GLN A 11 5.46 -56.06 -15.74
C GLN A 11 4.68 -55.29 -14.66
N VAL A 12 5.38 -54.50 -13.85
CA VAL A 12 4.75 -53.54 -12.95
C VAL A 12 4.20 -52.41 -13.82
N VAL A 13 2.91 -52.48 -14.15
CA VAL A 13 2.16 -51.37 -14.75
C VAL A 13 2.21 -50.21 -13.76
N ARG A 14 3.09 -49.23 -14.01
CA ARG A 14 3.07 -47.94 -13.33
C ARG A 14 1.69 -47.32 -13.58
N LYS A 15 0.81 -47.30 -12.56
CA LYS A 15 -0.45 -46.55 -12.60
C LYS A 15 -0.12 -45.10 -12.98
N CYS A 16 -0.43 -44.72 -14.22
CA CYS A 16 -0.32 -43.34 -14.66
C CYS A 16 -1.27 -42.51 -13.81
N ARG A 17 -0.73 -41.53 -13.08
CA ARG A 17 -1.53 -40.59 -12.28
C ARG A 17 -2.42 -39.78 -13.23
N PHE A 18 -3.73 -39.78 -13.00
CA PHE A 18 -4.67 -38.98 -13.80
C PHE A 18 -4.28 -37.50 -13.71
N ASN A 19 -4.11 -36.86 -14.87
CA ASN A 19 -3.68 -35.46 -14.98
C ASN A 19 -4.40 -34.80 -16.16
N VAL A 20 -5.37 -33.96 -15.84
CA VAL A 20 -6.23 -33.26 -16.81
C VAL A 20 -5.43 -32.37 -17.76
N HIS A 21 -4.39 -31.68 -17.26
CA HIS A 21 -3.53 -30.83 -18.10
C HIS A 21 -2.87 -31.64 -19.22
N ARG A 22 -2.45 -32.89 -18.94
CA ARG A 22 -1.85 -33.77 -19.95
C ARG A 22 -2.84 -34.14 -21.05
N TYR A 23 -4.09 -34.48 -20.70
CA TYR A 23 -5.11 -34.81 -21.70
C TYR A 23 -5.44 -33.61 -22.60
N ILE A 24 -5.65 -32.44 -22.02
CA ILE A 24 -6.07 -31.25 -22.77
C ILE A 24 -4.92 -30.67 -23.59
N VAL A 25 -3.74 -30.46 -23.00
CA VAL A 25 -2.64 -29.74 -23.67
C VAL A 25 -1.77 -30.67 -24.50
N GLN A 26 -1.38 -31.83 -23.96
CA GLN A 26 -0.42 -32.71 -24.63
C GLN A 26 -1.11 -33.67 -25.60
N GLN A 27 -2.30 -34.15 -25.26
CA GLN A 27 -3.05 -35.11 -26.08
C GLN A 27 -4.16 -34.43 -26.90
N GLN A 28 -4.37 -33.12 -26.73
CA GLN A 28 -5.39 -32.33 -27.45
C GLN A 28 -6.79 -32.95 -27.37
N THR A 29 -7.10 -33.61 -26.25
CA THR A 29 -8.40 -34.23 -26.04
C THR A 29 -9.48 -33.16 -25.83
N PRO A 30 -10.62 -33.22 -26.54
CA PRO A 30 -11.74 -32.31 -26.33
C PRO A 30 -12.25 -32.33 -24.89
N LEU A 31 -12.75 -31.20 -24.39
CA LEU A 31 -13.26 -31.08 -23.02
C LEU A 31 -14.42 -32.04 -22.75
N ASP A 32 -15.27 -32.27 -23.75
CA ASP A 32 -16.41 -33.19 -23.73
C ASP A 32 -15.98 -34.63 -23.41
N ASP A 33 -14.83 -35.05 -23.92
CA ASP A 33 -14.25 -36.38 -23.68
C ASP A 33 -13.51 -36.46 -22.33
N VAL A 34 -13.04 -35.32 -21.82
CA VAL A 34 -12.33 -35.24 -20.53
C VAL A 34 -13.32 -35.23 -19.35
N LEU A 35 -14.52 -34.66 -19.51
CA LEU A 35 -15.53 -34.60 -18.45
C LEU A 35 -15.87 -35.98 -17.87
N PRO A 36 -16.16 -37.04 -18.65
CA PRO A 36 -16.39 -38.39 -18.13
C PRO A 36 -15.21 -38.95 -17.33
N LEU A 37 -13.97 -38.60 -17.71
CA LEU A 37 -12.77 -39.04 -16.99
C LEU A 37 -12.66 -38.36 -15.61
N VAL A 38 -12.95 -37.05 -15.54
CA VAL A 38 -13.01 -36.31 -14.28
C VAL A 38 -14.13 -36.86 -13.38
N GLN A 39 -15.31 -37.14 -13.94
CA GLN A 39 -16.42 -37.74 -13.21
C GLN A 39 -16.06 -39.14 -12.66
N SER A 40 -15.38 -39.97 -13.46
CA SER A 40 -14.90 -41.28 -13.04
C SER A 40 -13.89 -41.19 -11.89
N GLU A 41 -12.91 -40.27 -11.99
CA GLU A 41 -11.95 -40.01 -10.92
C GLU A 41 -12.66 -39.56 -9.63
N MET A 42 -13.73 -38.76 -9.74
CA MET A 42 -14.50 -38.28 -8.60
C MET A 42 -15.46 -39.30 -7.98
N ARG A 43 -15.86 -40.32 -8.73
CA ARG A 43 -16.54 -41.50 -8.16
C ARG A 43 -15.55 -42.41 -7.44
N ALA A 44 -14.32 -42.51 -7.94
CA ALA A 44 -13.27 -43.34 -7.36
C ALA A 44 -12.60 -42.70 -6.13
N LYS A 45 -12.53 -41.37 -6.06
CA LYS A 45 -11.83 -40.62 -5.03
C LYS A 45 -12.66 -39.44 -4.53
N THR A 46 -12.45 -39.04 -3.28
CA THR A 46 -13.10 -37.84 -2.73
C THR A 46 -12.30 -36.58 -3.05
N LEU A 47 -12.94 -35.42 -2.99
CA LEU A 47 -12.29 -34.10 -3.14
C LEU A 47 -11.22 -33.79 -2.07
N LYS A 48 -11.16 -34.60 -1.00
CA LYS A 48 -10.06 -34.55 -0.02
C LYS A 48 -8.74 -35.10 -0.57
N ASP A 49 -8.79 -35.88 -1.66
CA ASP A 49 -7.59 -36.35 -2.36
C ASP A 49 -6.98 -35.20 -3.19
N PRO A 50 -5.70 -34.85 -2.96
CA PRO A 50 -5.07 -33.73 -3.65
C PRO A 50 -5.01 -33.89 -5.18
N ALA A 51 -4.91 -35.12 -5.70
CA ALA A 51 -4.85 -35.35 -7.14
C ALA A 51 -6.24 -35.18 -7.78
N ALA A 52 -7.29 -35.68 -7.12
CA ALA A 52 -8.66 -35.49 -7.57
C ALA A 52 -9.06 -34.00 -7.56
N ARG A 53 -8.72 -33.27 -6.48
CA ARG A 53 -8.92 -31.82 -6.39
C ARG A 53 -8.19 -31.08 -7.51
N GLN A 54 -6.90 -31.39 -7.73
CA GLN A 54 -6.12 -30.77 -8.79
C GLN A 54 -6.70 -31.04 -10.19
N ALA A 55 -7.24 -32.24 -10.42
CA ALA A 55 -7.90 -32.58 -11.67
C ALA A 55 -9.15 -31.71 -11.92
N VAL A 56 -10.00 -31.55 -10.90
CA VAL A 56 -11.18 -30.66 -10.95
C VAL A 56 -10.74 -29.21 -11.18
N ASP A 57 -9.79 -28.70 -10.41
CA ASP A 57 -9.26 -27.34 -10.56
C ASP A 57 -8.79 -27.08 -12.00
N SER A 58 -8.03 -28.01 -12.56
CA SER A 58 -7.49 -27.89 -13.92
C SER A 58 -8.61 -27.96 -14.96
N PHE A 59 -9.58 -28.86 -14.80
CA PHE A 59 -10.68 -29.02 -15.73
C PHE A 59 -11.52 -27.75 -15.84
N TYR A 60 -11.97 -27.21 -14.71
CA TYR A 60 -12.78 -25.99 -14.70
C TYR A 60 -12.00 -24.77 -15.21
N PHE A 61 -10.70 -24.69 -14.93
CA PHE A 61 -9.84 -23.65 -15.51
C PHE A 61 -9.87 -23.66 -17.04
N TYR A 62 -9.73 -24.84 -17.66
CA TYR A 62 -9.79 -24.97 -19.12
C TYR A 62 -11.18 -24.71 -19.69
N CYS A 63 -12.24 -25.18 -19.03
CA CYS A 63 -13.61 -24.85 -19.43
C CYS A 63 -13.85 -23.33 -19.44
N ALA A 64 -13.39 -22.61 -18.41
CA ALA A 64 -13.49 -21.16 -18.36
C ALA A 64 -12.67 -20.48 -19.48
N GLN A 65 -11.47 -20.98 -19.77
CA GLN A 65 -10.62 -20.44 -20.84
C GLN A 65 -11.27 -20.62 -22.22
N GLU A 66 -11.85 -21.78 -22.50
CA GLU A 66 -12.55 -22.03 -23.77
C GLU A 66 -13.88 -21.27 -23.86
N ALA A 67 -14.59 -21.08 -22.75
CA ALA A 67 -15.78 -20.25 -22.72
C ALA A 67 -15.47 -18.78 -23.04
N GLU A 68 -14.36 -18.21 -22.53
CA GLU A 68 -13.91 -16.86 -22.87
C GLU A 68 -13.59 -16.70 -24.37
N LYS A 69 -13.04 -17.75 -25.00
CA LYS A 69 -12.75 -17.78 -26.45
C LYS A 69 -13.97 -18.10 -27.31
N LYS A 70 -15.15 -18.29 -26.73
CA LYS A 70 -16.36 -18.79 -27.41
C LYS A 70 -16.17 -20.17 -28.07
N GLY A 71 -15.24 -20.98 -27.56
CA GLY A 71 -14.95 -22.34 -28.03
C GLY A 71 -15.82 -23.43 -27.40
N LEU A 72 -16.61 -23.08 -26.37
CA LEU A 72 -17.47 -24.01 -25.63
C LEU A 72 -18.92 -23.96 -26.14
N THR A 73 -19.52 -25.12 -26.41
CA THR A 73 -20.95 -25.18 -26.77
C THR A 73 -21.83 -24.87 -25.55
N ASP A 74 -23.00 -24.24 -25.77
CA ASP A 74 -23.90 -23.90 -24.66
C ASP A 74 -24.44 -25.14 -23.93
N GLU A 75 -24.68 -26.23 -24.67
CA GLU A 75 -25.12 -27.50 -24.10
C GLU A 75 -24.07 -28.09 -23.16
N PHE A 76 -22.82 -28.18 -23.61
CA PHE A 76 -21.74 -28.69 -22.78
C PHE A 76 -21.47 -27.79 -21.58
N ARG A 77 -21.52 -26.46 -21.76
CA ARG A 77 -21.42 -25.49 -20.66
C ARG A 77 -22.46 -25.75 -19.57
N ARG A 78 -23.73 -25.94 -19.94
CA ARG A 78 -24.82 -26.26 -18.99
C ARG A 78 -24.59 -27.61 -18.32
N GLN A 79 -24.10 -28.61 -19.05
CA GLN A 79 -23.75 -29.92 -18.49
C GLN A 79 -22.66 -29.81 -17.42
N VAL A 80 -21.61 -29.03 -17.67
CA VAL A 80 -20.52 -28.78 -16.71
C VAL A 80 -21.03 -28.03 -15.48
N LEU A 81 -21.84 -26.98 -15.66
CA LEU A 81 -22.43 -26.22 -14.55
C LEU A 81 -23.36 -27.08 -13.69
N ARG A 82 -24.21 -27.91 -14.30
CA ARG A 82 -25.08 -28.84 -13.58
C ARG A 82 -24.27 -29.83 -12.76
N TYR A 83 -23.20 -30.38 -13.32
CA TYR A 83 -22.31 -31.28 -12.59
C TYR A 83 -21.63 -30.57 -11.40
N PHE A 84 -21.25 -29.31 -11.55
CA PHE A 84 -20.72 -28.53 -10.43
C PHE A 84 -21.71 -28.42 -9.28
N ASP A 85 -22.93 -27.95 -9.58
CA ASP A 85 -23.95 -27.70 -8.58
C ASP A 85 -24.41 -29.01 -7.92
N GLU A 86 -24.74 -30.05 -8.68
CA GLU A 86 -25.35 -31.29 -8.16
C GLU A 86 -24.36 -32.22 -7.45
N GLU A 87 -23.09 -32.26 -7.89
CA GLU A 87 -22.14 -33.30 -7.45
C GLU A 87 -20.93 -32.75 -6.69
N LEU A 88 -20.49 -31.52 -6.95
CA LEU A 88 -19.28 -30.94 -6.36
C LEU A 88 -19.58 -29.91 -5.27
N PHE A 89 -20.66 -29.13 -5.44
CA PHE A 89 -21.05 -28.05 -4.54
C PHE A 89 -22.28 -28.35 -3.68
N VAL A 90 -22.90 -29.52 -3.86
CA VAL A 90 -23.78 -30.13 -2.86
C VAL A 90 -22.92 -30.95 -1.89
N GLY A 91 -22.93 -30.56 -0.62
CA GLY A 91 -22.39 -31.40 0.44
C GLY A 91 -23.19 -32.69 0.48
N LYS A 92 -22.72 -33.76 -0.17
CA LYS A 92 -23.30 -35.09 0.02
C LYS A 92 -23.34 -35.37 1.53
N ASP A 93 -24.56 -35.56 2.01
CA ASP A 93 -25.00 -35.72 3.41
C ASP A 93 -25.71 -34.50 4.03
N GLU A 94 -26.75 -33.96 3.39
CA GLU A 94 -27.84 -33.27 4.11
C GLU A 94 -28.53 -34.18 5.16
N GLU A 95 -28.28 -35.50 5.11
CA GLU A 95 -28.70 -36.45 6.14
C GLU A 95 -27.61 -36.81 7.18
N LYS A 96 -26.34 -36.39 7.00
CA LYS A 96 -25.23 -36.68 7.94
C LYS A 96 -24.12 -35.60 7.94
N GLY A 97 -24.44 -34.35 8.27
CA GLY A 97 -23.54 -33.41 8.96
C GLY A 97 -22.12 -33.18 8.39
N LYS A 98 -21.85 -33.44 7.10
CA LYS A 98 -20.55 -33.14 6.48
C LYS A 98 -20.69 -31.92 5.58
N HIS A 99 -20.61 -30.75 6.21
CA HIS A 99 -20.59 -29.47 5.52
C HIS A 99 -19.46 -29.38 4.48
N PHE A 100 -19.72 -28.70 3.36
CA PHE A 100 -18.69 -28.25 2.42
C PHE A 100 -17.65 -27.38 3.15
N VAL A 101 -16.36 -27.59 2.88
CA VAL A 101 -15.28 -26.79 3.47
C VAL A 101 -14.34 -26.28 2.38
N LEU A 102 -14.37 -24.96 2.14
CA LEU A 102 -13.48 -24.27 1.21
C LEU A 102 -12.01 -24.53 1.55
N GLY A 103 -11.19 -24.79 0.53
CA GLY A 103 -9.77 -25.13 0.66
C GLY A 103 -9.48 -26.59 1.04
N LYS A 104 -10.44 -27.29 1.69
CA LYS A 104 -10.34 -28.73 1.96
C LYS A 104 -10.99 -29.58 0.87
N SER A 105 -12.13 -29.12 0.31
CA SER A 105 -12.83 -29.81 -0.77
C SER A 105 -12.55 -29.18 -2.13
N LEU A 106 -12.81 -27.87 -2.28
CA LEU A 106 -12.57 -27.14 -3.52
C LEU A 106 -11.72 -25.90 -3.25
N ASN A 107 -10.91 -25.53 -4.24
CA ASN A 107 -10.17 -24.28 -4.20
C ASN A 107 -11.03 -23.14 -4.74
N GLU A 108 -10.79 -21.94 -4.23
CA GLU A 108 -11.50 -20.73 -4.66
C GLU A 108 -11.35 -20.44 -6.17
N ALA A 109 -10.27 -20.92 -6.79
CA ALA A 109 -10.05 -20.82 -8.24
C ALA A 109 -11.11 -21.55 -9.08
N VAL A 110 -11.68 -22.66 -8.58
CA VAL A 110 -12.79 -23.36 -9.25
C VAL A 110 -14.02 -22.47 -9.26
N PHE A 111 -14.34 -21.82 -8.14
CA PHE A 111 -15.47 -20.90 -8.06
C PHE A 111 -15.31 -19.73 -9.04
N GLY A 112 -14.12 -19.14 -9.13
CA GLY A 112 -13.83 -18.12 -10.14
C GLY A 112 -14.04 -18.62 -11.58
N SER A 113 -13.71 -19.89 -11.85
CA SER A 113 -13.92 -20.51 -13.16
C SER A 113 -15.40 -20.79 -13.46
N VAL A 114 -16.16 -21.27 -12.47
CA VAL A 114 -17.60 -21.52 -12.59
C VAL A 114 -18.37 -20.21 -12.77
N ILE A 115 -17.97 -19.15 -12.06
CA ILE A 115 -18.52 -17.80 -12.27
C ILE A 115 -18.31 -17.37 -13.74
N LYS A 116 -17.10 -17.53 -14.29
CA LYS A 116 -16.84 -17.24 -15.71
C LYS A 116 -17.72 -18.07 -16.66
N LEU A 117 -18.00 -19.33 -16.33
CA LEU A 117 -18.91 -20.19 -17.11
C LEU A 117 -20.37 -19.73 -17.07
N HIS A 118 -20.88 -19.25 -15.93
CA HIS A 118 -22.21 -18.63 -15.88
C HIS A 118 -22.26 -17.35 -16.74
N LEU A 119 -21.24 -16.50 -16.59
CA LEU A 119 -21.13 -15.23 -17.32
C LEU A 119 -21.00 -15.42 -18.83
N ALA A 120 -20.30 -16.47 -19.28
CA ALA A 120 -20.20 -16.80 -20.70
C ALA A 120 -21.57 -17.12 -21.35
N GLY A 121 -22.57 -17.54 -20.55
CA GLY A 121 -23.95 -17.71 -20.99
C GLY A 121 -24.87 -16.53 -20.70
N GLY A 122 -24.34 -15.40 -20.23
CA GLY A 122 -25.13 -14.24 -19.83
C GLY A 122 -25.90 -14.37 -18.52
N ASP A 123 -25.64 -15.39 -17.72
CA ASP A 123 -26.38 -15.65 -16.47
C ASP A 123 -25.70 -14.99 -15.26
N THR A 124 -25.86 -13.66 -15.18
CA THR A 124 -25.28 -12.84 -14.10
C THR A 124 -25.88 -13.16 -12.72
N GLU A 125 -27.17 -13.50 -12.68
CA GLU A 125 -27.86 -13.84 -11.44
C GLU A 125 -27.37 -15.15 -10.86
N ALA A 126 -27.18 -16.20 -11.68
CA ALA A 126 -26.61 -17.45 -11.18
C ALA A 126 -25.17 -17.27 -10.68
N ALA A 127 -24.36 -16.46 -11.37
CA ALA A 127 -23.01 -16.11 -10.91
C ALA A 127 -23.04 -15.41 -9.54
N TRP A 128 -23.96 -14.47 -9.34
CA TRP A 128 -24.13 -13.78 -8.06
C TRP A 128 -24.66 -14.69 -6.95
N MET A 129 -25.63 -15.55 -7.26
CA MET A 129 -26.13 -16.56 -6.33
C MET A 129 -25.02 -17.49 -5.85
N LEU A 130 -24.11 -17.91 -6.74
CA LEU A 130 -22.96 -18.74 -6.37
C LEU A 130 -22.03 -18.03 -5.38
N ILE A 131 -21.74 -16.75 -5.59
CA ILE A 131 -20.96 -15.94 -4.64
C ILE A 131 -21.67 -15.87 -3.27
N ASN A 132 -22.98 -15.66 -3.25
CA ASN A 132 -23.74 -15.62 -2.00
C ASN A 132 -23.82 -16.99 -1.29
N LYS A 133 -23.92 -18.10 -2.03
CA LYS A 133 -23.78 -19.45 -1.47
C LYS A 133 -22.40 -19.65 -0.86
N LEU A 134 -21.34 -19.24 -1.57
CA LEU A 134 -19.97 -19.33 -1.08
C LEU A 134 -19.76 -18.48 0.18
N ARG A 135 -20.29 -17.24 0.23
CA ARG A 135 -20.23 -16.37 1.41
C ARG A 135 -20.88 -17.01 2.64
N ARG A 136 -22.05 -17.63 2.48
CA ARG A 136 -22.73 -18.35 3.56
C ARG A 136 -21.90 -19.52 4.07
N ALA A 137 -21.42 -20.38 3.17
CA ALA A 137 -20.60 -21.52 3.53
C ALA A 137 -19.29 -21.14 4.24
N VAL A 138 -18.70 -20.00 3.86
CA VAL A 138 -17.47 -19.47 4.47
C VAL A 138 -17.73 -18.88 5.87
N LYS A 139 -18.90 -18.25 6.09
CA LYS A 139 -19.31 -17.75 7.41
C LYS A 139 -19.59 -18.88 8.39
N ASP A 140 -20.30 -19.92 7.97
CA ASP A 140 -20.69 -21.04 8.83
C ASP A 140 -19.48 -21.89 9.27
N ALA A 141 -18.40 -21.88 8.50
CA ALA A 141 -17.19 -22.65 8.79
C ALA A 141 -16.23 -21.98 9.80
N ALA A 142 -16.44 -20.71 10.17
CA ALA A 142 -15.47 -19.93 10.93
C ALA A 142 -15.97 -19.50 12.31
N VAL A 143 -15.34 -20.04 13.37
CA VAL A 143 -15.73 -19.79 14.77
C VAL A 143 -15.21 -18.44 15.29
N ASN A 144 -14.14 -17.86 14.72
CA ASN A 144 -13.47 -16.67 15.30
C ASN A 144 -13.09 -15.53 14.33
N GLN A 145 -13.14 -15.71 13.00
CA GLN A 145 -12.92 -14.63 12.01
C GLN A 145 -13.65 -14.96 10.71
N ILE A 146 -14.50 -14.06 10.19
CA ILE A 146 -15.18 -14.25 8.90
C ILE A 146 -14.11 -14.27 7.78
N PRO A 147 -13.88 -15.39 7.09
CA PRO A 147 -12.89 -15.47 6.03
C PRO A 147 -13.35 -14.61 4.85
N LYS A 148 -12.47 -13.72 4.37
CA LYS A 148 -12.75 -12.87 3.21
C LYS A 148 -12.51 -13.64 1.92
N LEU A 149 -13.36 -13.41 0.93
CA LEU A 149 -13.15 -13.91 -0.42
C LEU A 149 -11.97 -13.18 -1.09
N HIS A 150 -11.25 -13.92 -1.93
CA HIS A 150 -10.23 -13.36 -2.77
C HIS A 150 -10.86 -12.58 -3.93
N PHE A 151 -10.29 -11.41 -4.25
CA PHE A 151 -10.83 -10.55 -5.29
C PHE A 151 -11.00 -11.24 -6.64
N ARG A 152 -10.02 -12.06 -7.04
CA ARG A 152 -10.06 -12.89 -8.27
C ARG A 152 -11.34 -13.73 -8.47
N THR A 153 -12.07 -14.02 -7.40
CA THR A 153 -13.30 -14.81 -7.45
C THR A 153 -14.48 -13.94 -7.85
N ILE A 154 -14.51 -12.69 -7.37
CA ILE A 154 -15.59 -11.74 -7.63
C ILE A 154 -15.32 -10.84 -8.84
N SER A 155 -14.04 -10.65 -9.20
CA SER A 155 -13.62 -9.74 -10.26
C SER A 155 -14.25 -10.04 -11.62
N PRO A 156 -14.45 -11.31 -12.05
CA PRO A 156 -15.07 -11.59 -13.34
C PRO A 156 -16.51 -11.07 -13.45
N LEU A 157 -17.28 -11.12 -12.35
CA LEU A 157 -18.66 -10.62 -12.33
C LEU A 157 -18.71 -9.10 -12.50
N LEU A 158 -17.82 -8.39 -11.80
CA LEU A 158 -17.72 -6.93 -11.90
C LEU A 158 -17.27 -6.50 -13.30
N GLU A 159 -16.23 -7.16 -13.84
CA GLU A 159 -15.74 -6.89 -15.19
C GLU A 159 -16.79 -7.17 -16.26
N TYR A 160 -17.54 -8.26 -16.12
CA TYR A 160 -18.62 -8.59 -17.05
C TYR A 160 -19.71 -7.53 -17.05
N GLY A 161 -20.17 -7.11 -15.86
CA GLY A 161 -21.18 -6.05 -15.77
C GLY A 161 -20.70 -4.72 -16.37
N CYS A 162 -19.42 -4.37 -16.17
CA CYS A 162 -18.84 -3.16 -16.76
C CYS A 162 -18.61 -3.23 -18.28
N LYS A 163 -18.48 -4.42 -18.87
CA LYS A 163 -18.28 -4.62 -20.31
C LYS A 163 -19.59 -4.73 -21.10
N ASN A 164 -20.70 -5.01 -20.43
CA ASN A 164 -22.01 -5.18 -21.02
C ASN A 164 -23.00 -4.09 -20.56
N ASP A 165 -22.50 -2.88 -20.28
CA ASP A 165 -23.30 -1.69 -19.94
C ASP A 165 -24.24 -1.85 -18.72
N GLN A 166 -23.89 -2.76 -17.81
CA GLN A 166 -24.61 -3.04 -16.56
C GLN A 166 -23.89 -2.44 -15.34
N PHE A 167 -23.36 -1.22 -15.47
CA PHE A 167 -22.56 -0.57 -14.44
C PHE A 167 -23.28 -0.49 -13.08
N LEU A 168 -24.54 -0.06 -13.04
CA LEU A 168 -25.27 0.13 -11.77
C LEU A 168 -25.41 -1.17 -10.97
N SER A 169 -25.60 -2.31 -11.66
CA SER A 169 -25.65 -3.63 -11.03
C SER A 169 -24.27 -4.02 -10.47
N ALA A 170 -23.22 -3.87 -11.29
CA ALA A 170 -21.84 -4.14 -10.86
C ALA A 170 -21.41 -3.25 -9.68
N TYR A 171 -21.79 -1.97 -9.69
CA TYR A 171 -21.52 -1.02 -8.61
C TYR A 171 -22.24 -1.42 -7.31
N SER A 172 -23.52 -1.79 -7.39
CA SER A 172 -24.28 -2.28 -6.24
C SER A 172 -23.67 -3.54 -5.63
N ILE A 173 -23.24 -4.48 -6.47
CA ILE A 173 -22.55 -5.70 -6.03
C ILE A 173 -21.23 -5.35 -5.34
N TRP A 174 -20.44 -4.44 -5.92
CA TRP A 174 -19.18 -4.00 -5.33
C TRP A 174 -19.37 -3.31 -3.97
N GLU A 175 -20.35 -2.40 -3.85
CA GLU A 175 -20.70 -1.74 -2.59
C GLU A 175 -21.06 -2.74 -1.48
N GLN A 176 -21.75 -3.82 -1.83
CA GLN A 176 -22.08 -4.90 -0.88
C GLN A 176 -20.84 -5.70 -0.46
N LEU A 177 -19.90 -5.94 -1.38
CA LEU A 177 -18.74 -6.80 -1.13
C LEU A 177 -17.60 -6.07 -0.40
N LYS A 178 -17.32 -4.80 -0.76
CA LYS A 178 -16.12 -4.09 -0.30
C LYS A 178 -16.05 -3.84 1.21
N ARG A 179 -17.21 -3.82 1.89
CA ARG A 179 -17.29 -3.53 3.33
C ARG A 179 -16.74 -4.64 4.21
N HIS A 180 -17.01 -5.91 3.86
CA HIS A 180 -16.72 -7.03 4.77
C HIS A 180 -16.16 -8.28 4.09
N ASP A 181 -16.33 -8.44 2.77
CA ASP A 181 -16.16 -9.74 2.13
C ASP A 181 -14.89 -9.85 1.28
N VAL A 182 -14.11 -8.77 1.12
CA VAL A 182 -12.97 -8.74 0.21
C VAL A 182 -11.72 -8.18 0.87
N LYS A 183 -10.57 -8.82 0.59
CA LYS A 183 -9.25 -8.31 0.97
C LYS A 183 -8.71 -7.36 -0.10
N TRP A 184 -8.42 -6.12 0.27
CA TRP A 184 -7.78 -5.13 -0.61
C TRP A 184 -6.41 -5.61 -1.11
N THR A 185 -6.18 -5.53 -2.42
CA THR A 185 -4.91 -5.92 -3.07
C THR A 185 -4.66 -5.04 -4.29
N SER A 186 -3.40 -4.85 -4.67
CA SER A 186 -3.03 -4.10 -5.89
C SER A 186 -3.60 -4.71 -7.17
N ALA A 187 -3.87 -6.02 -7.19
CA ALA A 187 -4.50 -6.72 -8.31
C ALA A 187 -5.93 -6.24 -8.62
N MET A 188 -6.54 -5.41 -7.76
CA MET A 188 -7.86 -4.81 -8.00
C MET A 188 -7.83 -3.62 -8.97
N GLU A 189 -6.66 -3.04 -9.25
CA GLU A 189 -6.53 -1.79 -9.99
C GLU A 189 -7.29 -1.84 -11.32
N ASP A 190 -7.06 -2.87 -12.12
CA ASP A 190 -7.64 -2.98 -13.47
C ASP A 190 -9.17 -3.00 -13.48
N VAL A 191 -9.77 -3.61 -12.46
CA VAL A 191 -11.23 -3.74 -12.34
C VAL A 191 -11.84 -2.47 -11.79
N LEU A 192 -11.23 -1.84 -10.79
CA LEU A 192 -11.69 -0.55 -10.28
C LEU A 192 -11.57 0.54 -11.35
N VAL A 193 -10.49 0.53 -12.14
CA VAL A 193 -10.35 1.40 -13.32
C VAL A 193 -11.43 1.11 -14.35
N GLN A 194 -11.74 -0.17 -14.62
CA GLN A 194 -12.84 -0.53 -15.53
C GLN A 194 -14.19 -0.04 -15.00
N MET A 195 -14.43 -0.10 -13.68
CA MET A 195 -15.64 0.44 -13.07
C MET A 195 -15.71 1.96 -13.18
N VAL A 196 -14.60 2.68 -13.02
CA VAL A 196 -14.54 4.13 -13.27
C VAL A 196 -14.88 4.45 -14.73
N ILE A 197 -14.32 3.71 -15.67
CA ILE A 197 -14.61 3.86 -17.10
C ILE A 197 -16.10 3.62 -17.38
N ALA A 198 -16.68 2.54 -16.84
CA ALA A 198 -18.09 2.24 -17.02
C ALA A 198 -19.01 3.30 -16.38
N CYS A 199 -18.63 3.84 -15.21
CA CYS A 199 -19.33 4.96 -14.57
C CYS A 199 -19.41 6.20 -15.48
N VAL A 200 -18.28 6.56 -16.09
CA VAL A 200 -18.18 7.71 -17.01
C VAL A 200 -19.04 7.48 -18.26
N LYS A 201 -18.96 6.29 -18.87
CA LYS A 201 -19.77 5.93 -20.06
C LYS A 201 -21.27 5.96 -19.79
N THR A 202 -21.71 5.33 -18.70
CA THR A 202 -23.14 5.32 -18.33
C THR A 202 -23.66 6.74 -18.04
N ASN A 203 -22.82 7.65 -17.56
CA ASN A 203 -23.21 9.04 -17.39
C ASN A 203 -23.33 9.78 -18.73
N ASP A 204 -22.41 9.56 -19.67
CA ASP A 204 -22.44 10.15 -21.02
C ASP A 204 -23.65 9.66 -21.85
N GLU A 205 -23.96 8.36 -21.78
CA GLU A 205 -25.15 7.78 -22.42
C GLU A 205 -26.45 8.40 -21.88
N LYS A 206 -26.56 8.56 -20.56
CA LYS A 206 -27.72 9.19 -19.92
C LYS A 206 -27.90 10.65 -20.36
N LEU A 207 -26.80 11.38 -20.50
CA LEU A 207 -26.81 12.77 -20.98
C LEU A 207 -27.23 12.85 -22.46
N SER A 208 -26.83 11.85 -23.26
CA SER A 208 -27.15 11.78 -24.69
C SER A 208 -28.60 11.34 -24.96
N GLU A 209 -29.14 10.39 -24.20
CA GLU A 209 -30.48 9.81 -24.43
C GLU A 209 -31.62 10.71 -23.93
N TYR A 210 -31.40 11.49 -22.86
CA TYR A 210 -32.44 12.36 -22.27
C TYR A 210 -31.91 13.75 -21.88
N PRO A 211 -31.66 14.67 -22.84
CA PRO A 211 -31.09 15.99 -22.56
C PRO A 211 -31.91 16.83 -21.55
N GLU A 212 -33.24 16.68 -21.54
CA GLU A 212 -34.15 17.47 -20.69
C GLU A 212 -34.36 16.88 -19.28
N VAL A 213 -34.13 15.58 -19.05
CA VAL A 213 -34.41 14.87 -17.78
C VAL A 213 -33.11 14.46 -17.05
N SER A 214 -32.01 14.26 -17.79
CA SER A 214 -30.69 13.89 -17.25
C SER A 214 -29.91 15.04 -16.61
N ALA A 215 -30.36 16.28 -16.80
CA ALA A 215 -29.82 17.49 -16.18
C ALA A 215 -30.40 17.79 -14.78
N THR A 216 -31.14 16.85 -14.17
CA THR A 216 -31.59 17.02 -12.78
C THR A 216 -30.39 16.99 -11.83
N GLU A 217 -30.37 17.91 -10.87
CA GLU A 217 -29.30 18.02 -9.86
C GLU A 217 -29.04 16.68 -9.14
N ALA A 218 -30.09 15.89 -8.93
CA ALA A 218 -30.01 14.56 -8.33
C ALA A 218 -29.16 13.56 -9.15
N SER A 219 -29.21 13.60 -10.49
CA SER A 219 -28.42 12.73 -11.36
C SER A 219 -26.93 13.08 -11.28
N LYS A 220 -26.62 14.40 -11.33
CA LYS A 220 -25.24 14.92 -11.17
C LYS A 220 -24.66 14.57 -9.80
N LEU A 221 -25.46 14.70 -8.74
CA LEU A 221 -25.07 14.30 -7.38
C LEU A 221 -24.81 12.79 -7.27
N CYS A 222 -25.64 11.96 -7.91
CA CYS A 222 -25.46 10.51 -7.92
C CYS A 222 -24.15 10.11 -8.62
N PHE A 223 -23.89 10.64 -9.82
CA PHE A 223 -22.63 10.41 -10.53
C PHE A 223 -21.42 10.86 -9.70
N HIS A 224 -21.50 12.05 -9.11
CA HIS A 224 -20.42 12.58 -8.26
C HIS A 224 -20.16 11.68 -7.04
N ALA A 225 -21.21 11.17 -6.39
CA ALA A 225 -21.09 10.26 -5.27
C ALA A 225 -20.47 8.91 -5.69
N GLN A 226 -20.89 8.35 -6.82
CA GLN A 226 -20.33 7.12 -7.38
C GLN A 226 -18.85 7.28 -7.73
N MET A 227 -18.48 8.36 -8.41
CA MET A 227 -17.08 8.66 -8.74
C MET A 227 -16.23 8.88 -7.49
N THR A 228 -16.75 9.59 -6.49
CA THR A 228 -16.04 9.81 -5.23
C THR A 228 -15.79 8.48 -4.50
N SER A 229 -16.79 7.61 -4.45
CA SER A 229 -16.67 6.26 -3.87
C SER A 229 -15.65 5.41 -4.63
N LEU A 230 -15.72 5.37 -5.96
CA LEU A 230 -14.81 4.58 -6.79
C LEU A 230 -13.36 5.06 -6.73
N LEU A 231 -13.12 6.38 -6.75
CA LEU A 231 -11.76 6.90 -6.61
C LEU A 231 -11.20 6.70 -5.21
N HIS A 232 -12.05 6.78 -4.18
CA HIS A 232 -11.69 6.40 -2.82
C HIS A 232 -11.34 4.91 -2.72
N ASP A 233 -12.06 4.02 -3.42
CA ASP A 233 -11.72 2.61 -3.45
C ASP A 233 -10.42 2.37 -4.22
N LEU A 234 -10.23 3.06 -5.35
CA LEU A 234 -9.04 2.94 -6.19
C LEU A 234 -7.76 3.33 -5.45
N GLN A 235 -7.79 4.40 -4.65
CA GLN A 235 -6.62 4.82 -3.87
C GLN A 235 -6.20 3.81 -2.79
N LEU A 236 -7.14 3.02 -2.24
CA LEU A 236 -6.83 1.95 -1.27
C LEU A 236 -6.08 0.79 -1.93
N THR A 237 -6.27 0.62 -3.23
CA THR A 237 -5.62 -0.40 -4.05
C THR A 237 -4.30 0.08 -4.65
N CYS A 238 -4.28 1.30 -5.19
CA CYS A 238 -3.12 1.90 -5.82
C CYS A 238 -3.08 3.42 -5.56
N ARG A 239 -1.96 3.91 -5.03
CA ARG A 239 -1.75 5.36 -4.89
C ARG A 239 -1.48 6.04 -6.22
N GLU A 240 -0.92 5.31 -7.19
CA GLU A 240 -0.65 5.79 -8.54
C GLU A 240 -1.16 4.75 -9.53
N VAL A 241 -1.90 5.20 -10.54
CA VAL A 241 -2.40 4.31 -11.59
C VAL A 241 -1.28 3.93 -12.56
N SER A 242 -1.27 2.69 -13.01
CA SER A 242 -0.33 2.22 -14.03
C SER A 242 -0.49 3.02 -15.33
N ILE A 243 0.58 3.08 -16.14
CA ILE A 243 0.55 3.81 -17.41
C ILE A 243 -0.55 3.26 -18.33
N ALA A 244 -0.73 1.94 -18.39
CA ALA A 244 -1.76 1.31 -19.20
C ALA A 244 -3.17 1.74 -18.76
N ASN A 245 -3.42 1.81 -17.45
CA ASN A 245 -4.71 2.26 -16.92
C ASN A 245 -4.91 3.76 -17.08
N ALA A 246 -3.87 4.58 -16.93
CA ALA A 246 -3.94 6.00 -17.23
C ALA A 246 -4.33 6.25 -18.71
N GLN A 247 -3.78 5.47 -19.64
CA GLN A 247 -4.18 5.53 -21.06
C GLN A 247 -5.65 5.12 -21.24
N ARG A 248 -6.09 4.01 -20.64
CA ARG A 248 -7.51 3.57 -20.72
C ARG A 248 -8.46 4.65 -20.19
N LEU A 249 -8.15 5.24 -19.04
CA LEU A 249 -8.91 6.36 -18.47
C LEU A 249 -8.91 7.55 -19.43
N SER A 250 -7.76 7.93 -19.97
CA SER A 250 -7.66 9.05 -20.91
C SER A 250 -8.53 8.89 -22.15
N HIS A 251 -8.63 7.69 -22.72
CA HIS A 251 -9.51 7.44 -23.87
C HIS A 251 -10.97 7.52 -23.44
N ALA A 252 -11.35 6.81 -22.37
CA ALA A 252 -12.73 6.78 -21.89
C ALA A 252 -13.28 8.17 -21.53
N PHE A 253 -12.48 9.02 -20.89
CA PHE A 253 -12.88 10.39 -20.57
C PHE A 253 -13.02 11.26 -21.82
N ARG A 254 -12.13 11.12 -22.82
CA ARG A 254 -12.25 11.85 -24.10
C ARG A 254 -13.47 11.41 -24.89
N ASP A 255 -13.76 10.11 -24.92
CA ASP A 255 -14.93 9.55 -25.58
C ASP A 255 -16.22 10.12 -24.96
N ALA A 256 -16.22 10.39 -23.65
CA ALA A 256 -17.30 11.05 -22.91
C ALA A 256 -17.20 12.60 -22.89
N ASN A 257 -16.52 13.21 -23.86
CA ASN A 257 -16.41 14.66 -24.04
C ASN A 257 -15.71 15.45 -22.91
N TYR A 258 -14.88 14.82 -22.08
CA TYR A 258 -14.04 15.54 -21.12
C TYR A 258 -12.78 16.10 -21.79
N ILE A 259 -12.32 17.25 -21.30
CA ILE A 259 -10.98 17.76 -21.54
C ILE A 259 -10.01 16.91 -20.72
N VAL A 260 -9.04 16.29 -21.39
CA VAL A 260 -8.06 15.40 -20.77
C VAL A 260 -6.64 15.83 -21.07
N GLU A 261 -5.92 16.24 -20.03
CA GLU A 261 -4.57 16.78 -20.09
C GLU A 261 -3.61 16.01 -19.17
N THR A 262 -2.30 16.11 -19.45
CA THR A 262 -1.25 15.47 -18.65
C THR A 262 -0.28 16.49 -18.09
N VAL A 263 -0.16 16.53 -16.75
CA VAL A 263 0.83 17.37 -16.05
C VAL A 263 2.11 16.56 -15.85
N GLN A 264 3.27 17.18 -16.15
CA GLN A 264 4.55 16.47 -16.29
C GLN A 264 5.36 16.34 -15.00
N SER A 265 4.96 17.04 -13.92
CA SER A 265 5.63 16.97 -12.62
C SER A 265 4.72 17.37 -11.46
N ASP A 266 5.03 16.88 -10.26
CA ASP A 266 4.45 17.37 -9.00
C ASP A 266 4.74 18.85 -8.77
N ALA A 267 5.93 19.32 -9.17
CA ALA A 267 6.31 20.73 -9.05
C ALA A 267 5.39 21.66 -9.86
N GLN A 268 4.81 21.18 -10.98
CA GLN A 268 3.81 21.91 -11.75
C GLN A 268 2.43 21.88 -11.09
N MET A 269 2.08 20.81 -10.36
CA MET A 269 0.79 20.70 -9.68
C MET A 269 0.65 21.66 -8.48
N ARG A 270 1.75 22.15 -7.89
CA ARG A 270 1.74 23.10 -6.75
C ARG A 270 0.60 22.81 -5.75
N PHE A 271 -0.28 23.77 -5.43
CA PHE A 271 -1.52 23.52 -4.67
C PHE A 271 -2.74 23.32 -5.58
N GLN A 272 -2.66 23.78 -6.83
CA GLN A 272 -3.76 23.84 -7.79
C GLN A 272 -3.34 23.20 -9.10
N CYS A 273 -4.22 22.39 -9.67
CA CYS A 273 -3.97 21.79 -10.98
C CYS A 273 -3.82 22.88 -12.05
N PRO A 274 -2.71 22.91 -12.82
CA PRO A 274 -2.51 23.93 -13.86
C PRO A 274 -3.47 23.77 -15.05
N CYS A 275 -4.08 22.59 -15.22
CA CYS A 275 -5.05 22.30 -16.28
C CYS A 275 -6.43 22.90 -15.95
N CYS A 276 -6.98 22.57 -14.78
CA CYS A 276 -8.35 22.93 -14.42
C CYS A 276 -8.49 23.98 -13.31
N GLY A 277 -7.38 24.48 -12.75
CA GLY A 277 -7.34 25.48 -11.68
C GLY A 277 -7.77 24.99 -10.29
N HIS A 278 -8.20 23.74 -10.15
CA HIS A 278 -8.75 23.24 -8.89
C HIS A 278 -7.68 22.81 -7.89
N THR A 279 -7.91 23.12 -6.61
CA THR A 279 -7.05 22.72 -5.50
C THR A 279 -7.11 21.20 -5.27
N LEU A 280 -5.94 20.57 -5.22
CA LEU A 280 -5.81 19.15 -4.89
C LEU A 280 -5.96 18.94 -3.38
N LYS A 281 -6.53 17.79 -2.99
CA LYS A 281 -6.79 17.46 -1.59
C LYS A 281 -5.55 16.84 -0.95
N LYS A 282 -5.17 17.33 0.22
CA LYS A 282 -4.27 16.63 1.14
C LYS A 282 -5.08 15.70 2.03
N GLN A 283 -4.74 14.42 2.02
CA GLN A 283 -5.35 13.46 2.94
C GLN A 283 -4.61 13.50 4.27
N GLY A 284 -5.37 13.81 5.31
CA GLY A 284 -4.89 13.72 6.68
C GLY A 284 -5.22 12.37 7.32
N MET A 285 -5.05 12.37 8.63
CA MET A 285 -5.53 11.34 9.54
C MET A 285 -6.66 11.94 10.36
N SER A 286 -7.78 11.22 10.48
CA SER A 286 -8.85 11.62 11.39
C SER A 286 -8.45 11.38 12.86
N GLU A 287 -9.12 12.06 13.79
CA GLU A 287 -8.90 11.85 15.23
C GLU A 287 -9.06 10.39 15.68
N PRO A 288 -10.11 9.63 15.27
CA PRO A 288 -10.22 8.21 15.61
C PRO A 288 -9.07 7.36 15.04
N GLU A 289 -8.58 7.67 13.84
CA GLU A 289 -7.43 6.97 13.27
C GLU A 289 -6.14 7.27 14.03
N ARG A 290 -5.99 8.52 14.53
CA ARG A 290 -4.86 8.93 15.36
C ARG A 290 -4.87 8.19 16.69
N GLU A 291 -6.00 8.17 17.37
CA GLU A 291 -6.20 7.40 18.60
C GLU A 291 -5.92 5.91 18.39
N HIS A 292 -6.37 5.36 17.25
CA HIS A 292 -6.10 3.97 16.90
C HIS A 292 -4.60 3.69 16.71
N MET A 293 -3.87 4.58 16.03
CA MET A 293 -2.42 4.46 15.88
C MET A 293 -1.68 4.61 17.23
N LEU A 294 -2.09 5.57 18.07
CA LEU A 294 -1.52 5.73 19.41
C LEU A 294 -1.73 4.48 20.26
N ALA A 295 -2.96 3.96 20.28
CA ALA A 295 -3.29 2.73 20.99
C ALA A 295 -2.44 1.55 20.50
N ALA A 296 -2.26 1.40 19.18
CA ALA A 296 -1.42 0.35 18.60
C ALA A 296 0.07 0.47 18.97
N ILE A 297 0.59 1.69 19.17
CA ILE A 297 1.96 1.91 19.64
C ILE A 297 2.07 1.62 21.14
N GLU A 298 1.16 2.17 21.93
CA GLU A 298 1.17 2.12 23.40
C GLU A 298 0.94 0.70 23.94
N SER A 299 0.05 -0.08 23.30
CA SER A 299 -0.32 -1.43 23.74
C SER A 299 0.73 -2.50 23.44
N ARG A 300 1.91 -2.12 22.95
CA ARG A 300 2.98 -3.08 22.65
C ARG A 300 3.70 -3.48 23.92
N ARG A 301 4.23 -4.69 23.93
CA ARG A 301 5.11 -5.17 25.00
C ARG A 301 6.57 -4.90 24.62
N SER A 302 7.39 -4.51 25.60
CA SER A 302 8.83 -4.37 25.38
C SER A 302 9.45 -5.73 25.00
N LYS A 303 10.48 -5.71 24.15
CA LYS A 303 11.26 -6.92 23.82
C LYS A 303 12.14 -7.40 24.98
N VAL A 304 12.50 -6.48 25.89
CA VAL A 304 13.46 -6.74 26.98
C VAL A 304 12.73 -7.16 28.26
N SER A 305 11.57 -6.54 28.53
CA SER A 305 10.67 -6.86 29.64
C SER A 305 9.24 -7.03 29.12
N PRO A 306 8.87 -8.24 28.64
CA PRO A 306 7.56 -8.50 28.06
C PRO A 306 6.39 -8.22 29.01
N GLU A 307 6.63 -8.21 30.31
CA GLU A 307 5.66 -7.87 31.36
C GLU A 307 5.15 -6.42 31.26
N ASN A 308 5.99 -5.49 30.80
CA ASN A 308 5.67 -4.06 30.78
C ASN A 308 5.23 -3.59 29.39
N GLU A 309 4.25 -2.69 29.38
CA GLU A 309 3.79 -2.03 28.16
C GLU A 309 4.74 -0.90 27.77
N VAL A 310 4.89 -0.70 26.45
CA VAL A 310 5.67 0.39 25.86
C VAL A 310 5.17 1.75 26.37
N LYS A 311 3.86 1.87 26.63
CA LYS A 311 3.22 3.06 27.19
C LYS A 311 3.97 3.65 28.38
N GLU A 312 4.31 2.83 29.38
CA GLU A 312 4.96 3.30 30.62
C GLU A 312 6.30 3.99 30.36
N PHE A 313 7.04 3.50 29.36
CA PHE A 313 8.33 4.06 28.96
C PHE A 313 8.19 5.29 28.04
N LEU A 314 7.07 5.42 27.32
CA LEU A 314 6.78 6.57 26.47
C LEU A 314 6.13 7.73 27.24
N THR A 315 5.47 7.50 28.38
CA THR A 315 4.80 8.55 29.16
C THR A 315 5.72 9.73 29.50
N PRO A 316 6.95 9.55 30.02
CA PRO A 316 7.82 10.69 30.30
C PRO A 316 8.17 11.52 29.05
N PHE A 317 8.29 10.85 27.90
CA PHE A 317 8.53 11.52 26.63
C PHE A 317 7.28 12.27 26.15
N ARG A 318 6.11 11.64 26.27
CA ARG A 318 4.81 12.24 25.95
C ARG A 318 4.62 13.54 26.71
N ASP A 319 4.77 13.50 28.03
CA ASP A 319 4.51 14.64 28.91
C ASP A 319 5.48 15.78 28.62
N TRP A 320 6.76 15.47 28.41
CA TRP A 320 7.78 16.44 28.01
C TRP A 320 7.46 17.09 26.65
N LEU A 321 7.13 16.29 25.64
CA LEU A 321 6.89 16.77 24.28
C LEU A 321 5.62 17.63 24.22
N MET A 322 4.54 17.18 24.88
CA MET A 322 3.26 17.89 24.90
C MET A 322 3.34 19.19 25.68
N LEU A 323 4.06 19.22 26.82
CA LEU A 323 4.27 20.46 27.55
C LEU A 323 5.00 21.52 26.69
N ARG A 324 6.04 21.11 25.94
CA ARG A 324 6.72 22.01 24.99
C ARG A 324 5.77 22.47 23.88
N HIS A 325 4.99 21.55 23.33
CA HIS A 325 4.05 21.83 22.25
C HIS A 325 2.95 22.80 22.67
N GLU A 326 2.29 22.55 23.81
CA GLU A 326 1.21 23.38 24.35
C GLU A 326 1.71 24.79 24.69
N ASN A 327 2.88 24.91 25.32
CA ASN A 327 3.50 26.22 25.59
C ASN A 327 3.76 27.00 24.30
N PHE A 328 4.24 26.32 23.25
CA PHE A 328 4.45 26.94 21.94
C PHE A 328 3.13 27.37 21.28
N GLN A 329 2.08 26.55 21.35
CA GLN A 329 0.76 26.94 20.81
C GLN A 329 0.17 28.15 21.56
N LEU A 330 0.34 28.22 22.88
CA LEU A 330 -0.09 29.38 23.68
C LEU A 330 0.65 30.65 23.29
N GLN A 331 1.97 30.57 23.04
CA GLN A 331 2.79 31.70 22.60
C GLN A 331 2.43 32.18 21.18
N LYS A 332 1.89 31.29 20.35
CA LYS A 332 1.46 31.59 18.99
C LYS A 332 0.08 32.27 18.92
N PHE A 333 -0.71 32.21 20.00
CA PHE A 333 -2.07 32.76 20.06
C PHE A 333 -2.04 34.30 19.95
N GLY A 334 -2.17 34.82 18.73
CA GLY A 334 -2.09 36.26 18.42
C GLY A 334 -1.18 36.65 17.24
N ILE A 335 -0.46 35.70 16.63
CA ILE A 335 0.32 35.93 15.40
C ILE A 335 -0.60 35.71 14.18
N ASP A 336 -0.69 36.71 13.30
CA ASP A 336 -1.57 36.74 12.12
C ASP A 336 -1.22 35.60 11.14
N GLU A 337 -2.22 34.94 10.51
CA GLU A 337 -2.04 33.76 9.63
C GLU A 337 -1.19 34.01 8.37
N LYS A 338 -0.77 35.26 8.12
CA LYS A 338 -0.07 35.69 6.90
C LYS A 338 1.38 35.20 6.80
N ASP A 339 2.02 34.84 7.91
CA ASP A 339 3.44 34.43 7.95
C ASP A 339 3.68 32.92 7.79
N GLY A 340 2.65 32.16 7.42
CA GLY A 340 2.74 30.71 7.29
C GLY A 340 2.58 29.98 8.62
N LYS A 341 2.14 28.71 8.55
CA LYS A 341 1.83 27.93 9.75
C LYS A 341 3.13 27.49 10.42
N LEU A 342 3.53 28.15 11.51
CA LEU A 342 4.60 27.64 12.39
C LEU A 342 4.24 26.26 12.94
N LEU A 343 5.19 25.32 12.92
CA LEU A 343 5.00 23.92 13.33
C LEU A 343 6.00 23.51 14.42
N HIS A 344 5.72 22.37 15.06
CA HIS A 344 6.65 21.70 15.97
C HIS A 344 7.37 20.57 15.24
N TYR A 345 8.69 20.68 15.08
CA TYR A 345 9.53 19.66 14.46
C TYR A 345 10.18 18.78 15.51
N VAL A 346 10.10 17.47 15.31
CA VAL A 346 10.86 16.48 16.06
C VAL A 346 11.97 15.92 15.16
N LEU A 347 13.21 16.08 15.58
CA LEU A 347 14.39 15.60 14.85
C LEU A 347 14.73 14.17 15.30
N ASP A 348 14.76 13.25 14.34
CA ASP A 348 15.35 11.93 14.52
C ASP A 348 16.88 12.07 14.55
N GLY A 349 17.38 12.38 15.74
CA GLY A 349 18.77 12.74 15.99
C GLY A 349 19.77 11.73 15.42
N PRO A 350 19.62 10.41 15.69
CA PRO A 350 20.49 9.40 15.09
C PRO A 350 20.45 9.41 13.56
N ASN A 351 19.26 9.44 12.96
CA ASN A 351 19.16 9.40 11.50
C ASN A 351 19.90 10.57 10.85
N ILE A 352 19.67 11.79 11.36
CA ILE A 352 20.31 13.00 10.86
C ILE A 352 21.83 12.96 11.07
N ALA A 353 22.28 12.61 12.29
CA ALA A 353 23.70 12.59 12.64
C ALA A 353 24.54 11.57 11.85
N TYR A 354 23.91 10.59 11.20
CA TYR A 354 24.57 9.58 10.37
C TYR A 354 24.45 9.85 8.86
N ILE A 355 23.84 10.96 8.44
CA ILE A 355 23.75 11.31 7.01
C ILE A 355 25.15 11.47 6.43
N ASN A 356 25.39 10.78 5.32
CA ASN A 356 26.65 10.78 4.57
C ASN A 356 27.89 10.30 5.38
N GLN A 357 27.70 9.54 6.46
CA GLN A 357 28.79 9.04 7.33
C GLN A 357 29.31 7.62 6.98
N ASN A 358 29.25 7.19 5.71
CA ASN A 358 29.60 5.81 5.31
C ASN A 358 31.12 5.54 5.09
N PHE A 359 32.03 6.39 5.55
CA PHE A 359 33.49 6.28 5.32
C PHE A 359 34.27 5.73 6.53
N GLY A 360 35.55 5.42 6.34
CA GLY A 360 36.42 4.69 7.28
C GLY A 360 36.42 5.23 8.72
N ASP A 361 36.28 6.55 8.86
CA ASP A 361 36.29 7.28 10.14
C ASP A 361 34.95 7.94 10.50
N GLY A 362 33.88 7.66 9.74
CA GLY A 362 32.56 8.26 9.93
C GLY A 362 31.97 7.94 11.31
N THR A 363 31.96 8.94 12.20
CA THR A 363 31.26 8.90 13.49
C THR A 363 29.98 9.75 13.39
N TYR A 364 29.04 9.56 14.31
CA TYR A 364 27.84 10.41 14.30
C TYR A 364 28.21 11.89 14.53
N ARG A 365 27.51 12.80 13.86
CA ARG A 365 27.78 14.23 13.83
C ARG A 365 26.65 15.04 14.47
N LEU A 366 26.88 15.54 15.69
CA LEU A 366 25.89 16.38 16.39
C LEU A 366 25.70 17.75 15.75
N ASP A 367 26.72 18.26 15.08
CA ASP A 367 26.68 19.52 14.36
C ASP A 367 25.74 19.49 13.15
N GLN A 368 25.54 18.33 12.51
CA GLN A 368 24.50 18.15 11.50
C GLN A 368 23.10 18.33 12.09
N VAL A 369 22.81 17.68 13.21
CA VAL A 369 21.52 17.81 13.92
C VAL A 369 21.31 19.25 14.36
N ASP A 370 22.37 19.89 14.87
CA ASP A 370 22.32 21.25 15.36
C ASP A 370 22.08 22.29 14.25
N ALA A 371 22.69 22.10 13.09
CA ALA A 371 22.50 22.99 11.95
C ALA A 371 21.04 22.93 11.47
N VAL A 372 20.45 21.74 11.42
CA VAL A 372 19.03 21.56 11.09
C VAL A 372 18.12 22.22 12.13
N ALA A 373 18.43 22.05 13.42
CA ALA A 373 17.67 22.70 14.49
C ALA A 373 17.70 24.22 14.35
N LYS A 374 18.88 24.80 14.13
CA LYS A 374 19.05 26.25 13.95
C LYS A 374 18.32 26.81 12.74
N GLU A 375 18.31 26.08 11.62
CA GLU A 375 17.59 26.50 10.41
C GLU A 375 16.08 26.58 10.67
N LEU A 376 15.51 25.54 11.29
CA LEU A 376 14.10 25.51 11.68
C LEU A 376 13.75 26.58 12.73
N GLU A 377 14.60 26.77 13.74
CA GLU A 377 14.42 27.82 14.75
C GLU A 377 14.48 29.22 14.14
N ALA A 378 15.34 29.45 13.14
CA ALA A 378 15.44 30.72 12.42
C ALA A 378 14.18 31.03 11.60
N GLU A 379 13.45 30.01 11.15
CA GLU A 379 12.12 30.12 10.54
C GLU A 379 10.99 30.26 11.57
N GLY A 380 11.30 30.33 12.86
CA GLY A 380 10.34 30.48 13.96
C GLY A 380 9.63 29.18 14.37
N HIS A 381 10.12 28.03 13.93
CA HIS A 381 9.57 26.74 14.31
C HIS A 381 10.06 26.28 15.69
N LEU A 382 9.23 25.51 16.40
CA LEU A 382 9.67 24.82 17.62
C LEU A 382 10.41 23.55 17.23
N VAL A 383 11.58 23.33 17.83
CA VAL A 383 12.37 22.11 17.62
C VAL A 383 12.45 21.28 18.90
N SER A 384 12.32 19.97 18.75
CA SER A 384 12.58 18.96 19.78
C SER A 384 13.42 17.85 19.16
N ILE A 385 14.38 17.30 19.89
CA ILE A 385 15.32 16.30 19.38
C ILE A 385 15.15 15.03 20.19
N THR A 386 14.97 13.89 19.52
CA THR A 386 15.04 12.57 20.16
C THR A 386 16.41 11.97 19.93
N MET A 387 17.11 11.57 21.00
CA MET A 387 18.44 10.97 20.91
C MET A 387 18.63 9.89 21.97
N PRO A 388 19.13 8.69 21.63
CA PRO A 388 19.51 7.68 22.61
C PRO A 388 20.57 8.17 23.59
N ALA A 389 20.41 7.82 24.87
CA ALA A 389 21.33 8.22 25.95
C ALA A 389 22.81 7.89 25.64
N ALA A 390 23.06 6.78 24.93
CA ALA A 390 24.42 6.36 24.54
C ALA A 390 25.14 7.38 23.63
N TYR A 391 24.40 8.17 22.84
CA TYR A 391 24.96 9.24 22.01
C TYR A 391 25.17 10.55 22.78
N LEU A 392 24.61 10.64 24.00
CA LEU A 392 24.74 11.80 24.90
C LEU A 392 25.84 11.61 25.96
N ALA A 393 26.48 10.44 26.02
CA ALA A 393 27.59 10.15 26.94
C ALA A 393 28.93 10.78 26.49
N ASP A 394 29.73 11.27 27.44
CA ASP A 394 31.03 11.92 27.15
C ASP A 394 32.06 10.99 26.48
N LYS A 395 31.92 9.68 26.73
CA LYS A 395 32.65 8.62 26.05
C LYS A 395 31.65 7.64 25.46
N PHE A 396 31.78 7.37 24.17
CA PHE A 396 30.83 6.52 23.46
C PHE A 396 31.52 5.58 22.48
N VAL A 397 30.81 4.50 22.12
CA VAL A 397 31.28 3.51 21.17
C VAL A 397 31.08 4.00 19.74
N VAL A 398 32.15 4.03 18.97
CA VAL A 398 32.13 4.37 17.56
C VAL A 398 31.60 3.20 16.74
N ARG A 399 30.51 3.42 15.99
CA ARG A 399 29.83 2.38 15.20
C ARG A 399 30.27 2.37 13.72
N ILE A 400 31.57 2.35 13.46
CA ILE A 400 32.12 2.26 12.09
C ILE A 400 31.72 0.92 11.43
N ARG A 401 31.10 0.99 10.25
CA ARG A 401 30.54 -0.18 9.52
C ARG A 401 31.51 -0.84 8.52
N THR A 402 32.82 -0.69 8.70
CA THR A 402 33.83 -1.37 7.86
C THR A 402 34.00 -2.85 8.24
N LYS A 403 34.56 -3.66 7.32
CA LYS A 403 34.80 -5.10 7.54
C LYS A 403 35.68 -5.34 8.77
N HIS A 404 36.76 -4.57 8.91
CA HIS A 404 37.69 -4.64 10.04
C HIS A 404 37.00 -4.39 11.39
N TYR A 405 36.22 -3.30 11.50
CA TYR A 405 35.53 -2.96 12.76
C TYR A 405 34.33 -3.88 13.05
N LYS A 406 33.73 -4.52 12.04
CA LYS A 406 32.75 -5.60 12.25
C LYS A 406 33.41 -6.85 12.84
N GLU A 407 34.60 -7.20 12.38
CA GLU A 407 35.37 -8.34 12.87
C GLU A 407 35.90 -8.11 14.29
N MET A 408 36.41 -6.91 14.60
CA MET A 408 36.77 -6.52 15.97
C MET A 408 35.60 -6.63 16.94
N ARG A 409 34.41 -6.20 16.53
CA ARG A 409 33.18 -6.32 17.36
C ARG A 409 32.79 -7.78 17.62
N ARG A 410 32.98 -8.68 16.65
CA ARG A 410 32.77 -10.12 16.85
C ARG A 410 33.75 -10.73 17.86
N GLN A 411 34.92 -10.12 17.99
CA GLN A 411 35.93 -10.47 19.00
C GLN A 411 35.73 -9.72 20.33
N GLY A 412 34.62 -9.00 20.52
CA GLY A 412 34.32 -8.23 21.73
C GLY A 412 35.12 -6.94 21.89
N LYS A 413 35.87 -6.50 20.86
CA LYS A 413 36.65 -5.26 20.88
C LYS A 413 35.82 -4.10 20.32
N PHE A 414 35.71 -3.03 21.11
CA PHE A 414 34.97 -1.82 20.76
C PHE A 414 35.91 -0.62 20.72
N VAL A 415 35.76 0.22 19.70
CA VAL A 415 36.48 1.49 19.60
C VAL A 415 35.62 2.57 20.24
N THR A 416 36.21 3.36 21.13
CA THR A 416 35.52 4.46 21.82
C THR A 416 36.14 5.80 21.47
N ARG A 417 35.32 6.85 21.42
CA ARG A 417 35.75 8.24 21.24
C ARG A 417 35.25 9.08 22.41
N GLU A 418 36.07 10.06 22.81
CA GLU A 418 35.66 11.12 23.72
C GLU A 418 35.03 12.28 22.96
N ARG A 419 34.03 12.91 23.57
CA ARG A 419 33.33 14.05 23.00
C ARG A 419 34.24 15.27 22.94
N ARG A 420 34.25 15.94 21.80
CA ARG A 420 35.03 17.16 21.57
C ARG A 420 34.40 18.38 22.26
N PRO A 421 35.16 19.45 22.57
CA PRO A 421 34.63 20.65 23.21
C PRO A 421 33.45 21.28 22.46
N GLU A 422 33.48 21.30 21.12
CA GLU A 422 32.42 21.87 20.29
C GLU A 422 31.12 21.08 20.44
N GLU A 423 31.21 19.76 20.49
CA GLU A 423 30.08 18.86 20.71
C GLU A 423 29.50 19.01 22.13
N LYS A 424 30.35 19.26 23.13
CA LYS A 424 29.90 19.57 24.50
C LYS A 424 29.12 20.88 24.55
N ALA A 425 29.57 21.90 23.83
CA ALA A 425 28.87 23.18 23.73
C ALA A 425 27.50 23.04 23.05
N ILE A 426 27.40 22.22 22.00
CA ILE A 426 26.11 21.91 21.35
C ILE A 426 25.14 21.26 22.37
N LEU A 427 25.58 20.22 23.07
CA LEU A 427 24.72 19.54 24.05
C LEU A 427 24.32 20.44 25.21
N ALA A 428 25.24 21.26 25.73
CA ALA A 428 24.94 22.21 26.80
C ALA A 428 23.77 23.13 26.39
N ARG A 429 23.85 23.74 25.20
CA ARG A 429 22.73 24.56 24.68
C ARG A 429 21.44 23.75 24.53
N TRP A 430 21.51 22.52 24.02
CA TRP A 430 20.31 21.71 23.85
C TRP A 430 19.63 21.40 25.19
N TYR A 431 20.41 21.16 26.25
CA TYR A 431 19.89 20.97 27.61
C TYR A 431 19.34 22.27 28.17
N ASP A 432 20.05 23.39 28.03
CA ASP A 432 19.62 24.71 28.53
C ASP A 432 18.31 25.16 27.87
N ALA A 433 18.14 24.90 26.57
CA ALA A 433 16.92 25.18 25.82
C ALA A 433 15.81 24.13 26.02
N ASN A 434 16.05 23.10 26.84
CA ASN A 434 15.16 21.94 27.03
C ASN A 434 14.75 21.28 25.69
N MET A 435 15.63 21.28 24.69
CA MET A 435 15.34 20.86 23.30
C MET A 435 15.53 19.35 23.09
N ILE A 436 16.35 18.68 23.91
CA ILE A 436 16.74 17.28 23.73
C ILE A 436 16.04 16.36 24.72
N PHE A 437 15.47 15.26 24.22
CA PHE A 437 15.00 14.15 25.05
C PHE A 437 15.94 12.95 24.93
N SER A 438 16.42 12.48 26.08
CA SER A 438 17.29 11.31 26.18
C SER A 438 16.47 10.02 26.16
N CYS A 439 16.41 9.36 25.00
CA CYS A 439 15.68 8.11 24.81
C CYS A 439 16.36 6.94 25.53
N ARG A 440 15.58 6.24 26.36
CA ARG A 440 15.98 5.01 27.05
C ARG A 440 15.92 3.79 26.12
N THR A 441 17.00 3.57 25.38
CA THR A 441 17.09 2.48 24.39
C THR A 441 17.54 1.13 24.98
N ASP A 442 17.71 1.07 26.29
CA ASP A 442 17.88 -0.17 27.07
C ASP A 442 16.60 -1.02 27.07
N PHE A 443 15.43 -0.42 26.80
CA PHE A 443 14.13 -1.12 26.80
C PHE A 443 13.32 -0.96 25.51
N LEU A 444 13.49 0.14 24.78
CA LEU A 444 12.74 0.48 23.57
C LEU A 444 13.65 0.75 22.37
N SER A 445 13.12 0.57 21.16
CA SER A 445 13.75 1.12 19.96
C SER A 445 13.65 2.64 20.02
N ASP A 446 14.72 3.34 19.63
CA ASP A 446 14.71 4.78 19.38
C ASP A 446 13.65 5.18 18.34
N ASP A 447 13.41 4.30 17.35
CA ASP A 447 12.36 4.47 16.35
C ASP A 447 10.96 4.74 16.93
N LEU A 448 10.66 4.21 18.12
CA LEU A 448 9.35 4.41 18.73
C LEU A 448 9.12 5.84 19.19
N PHE A 449 10.17 6.60 19.53
CA PHE A 449 10.03 7.95 20.06
C PHE A 449 9.63 8.93 18.95
N TRP A 450 10.37 8.98 17.85
CA TRP A 450 10.02 9.86 16.74
C TRP A 450 8.71 9.40 16.06
N LEU A 451 8.45 8.10 15.99
CA LEU A 451 7.18 7.57 15.48
C LEU A 451 6.02 8.04 16.37
N TYR A 452 6.11 7.85 17.68
CA TYR A 452 5.08 8.26 18.63
C TYR A 452 4.84 9.77 18.57
N ALA A 453 5.91 10.57 18.53
CA ALA A 453 5.83 12.02 18.40
C ALA A 453 5.05 12.48 17.17
N SER A 454 5.34 11.87 16.01
CA SER A 454 4.66 12.22 14.74
C SER A 454 3.16 11.95 14.78
N VAL A 455 2.73 10.88 15.47
CA VAL A 455 1.31 10.54 15.60
C VAL A 455 0.66 11.43 16.66
N LEU A 456 1.36 11.67 17.78
CA LEU A 456 0.87 12.45 18.91
C LEU A 456 0.54 13.90 18.51
N MET A 457 1.43 14.55 17.74
CA MET A 457 1.25 15.94 17.31
C MET A 457 0.38 16.11 16.06
N GLY A 458 0.08 15.02 15.33
CA GLY A 458 -0.81 15.03 14.18
C GLY A 458 -0.47 16.10 13.13
N GLN A 459 -1.43 16.97 12.81
CA GLN A 459 -1.28 18.00 11.75
C GLN A 459 -0.34 19.15 12.14
N GLU A 460 -0.09 19.34 13.43
CA GLU A 460 0.69 20.46 13.98
C GLU A 460 2.16 20.14 14.16
N GLY A 461 2.51 18.86 14.03
CA GLY A 461 3.88 18.37 14.13
C GLY A 461 4.46 17.87 12.81
N ARG A 462 5.78 17.88 12.72
CA ARG A 462 6.55 17.19 11.66
C ARG A 462 7.70 16.42 12.30
N VAL A 463 8.13 15.36 11.62
CA VAL A 463 9.35 14.63 11.99
C VAL A 463 10.35 14.71 10.87
N VAL A 464 11.57 15.11 11.17
CA VAL A 464 12.69 15.12 10.22
C VAL A 464 13.43 13.80 10.34
N THR A 465 13.28 12.94 9.33
CA THR A 465 13.98 11.65 9.23
C THR A 465 14.00 11.18 7.77
N ASN A 466 15.11 10.57 7.37
CA ASN A 466 15.21 9.84 6.10
C ASN A 466 14.87 8.34 6.26
N ASP A 467 14.57 7.87 7.48
CA ASP A 467 14.16 6.48 7.67
C ASP A 467 12.81 6.23 7.00
N GLN A 468 12.84 5.41 5.94
CA GLN A 468 11.66 5.07 5.16
C GLN A 468 10.73 4.11 5.91
N GLY A 469 11.18 3.49 7.02
CA GLY A 469 10.35 2.72 7.93
C GLY A 469 9.58 1.56 7.27
N ARG A 470 10.05 1.00 6.14
CA ARG A 470 9.23 0.16 5.27
C ARG A 470 8.82 -1.17 5.90
N ASP A 471 9.78 -1.92 6.44
CA ASP A 471 9.52 -3.20 7.10
C ASP A 471 9.38 -3.00 8.62
N HIS A 472 10.10 -2.01 9.17
CA HIS A 472 10.12 -1.74 10.60
C HIS A 472 8.86 -1.04 11.08
N VAL A 473 8.37 0.03 10.45
CA VAL A 473 7.17 0.73 10.96
C VAL A 473 5.92 -0.15 10.87
N SER A 474 5.75 -0.92 9.80
CA SER A 474 4.64 -1.89 9.74
C SER A 474 4.79 -2.98 10.82
N ALA A 475 5.99 -3.53 11.02
CA ALA A 475 6.23 -4.46 12.12
C ALA A 475 6.08 -3.78 13.49
N LEU A 476 6.33 -2.47 13.58
CA LEU A 476 6.19 -1.67 14.78
C LEU A 476 4.73 -1.34 15.09
N LEU A 477 3.86 -1.19 14.09
CA LEU A 477 2.45 -0.87 14.30
C LEU A 477 1.55 -2.12 14.33
N ASN A 478 1.90 -3.16 13.58
CA ASN A 478 1.08 -4.38 13.42
C ASN A 478 1.71 -5.64 14.01
N GLY A 479 2.88 -5.53 14.64
CA GLY A 479 3.63 -6.68 15.16
C GLY A 479 4.36 -7.50 14.08
N TYR A 480 5.31 -8.33 14.52
CA TYR A 480 6.16 -9.15 13.62
C TYR A 480 5.42 -10.30 12.92
N SER A 481 4.18 -10.59 13.32
CA SER A 481 3.38 -11.71 12.80
C SER A 481 2.89 -11.51 11.36
N SER A 482 3.03 -10.32 10.78
CA SER A 482 2.46 -9.96 9.47
C SER A 482 3.46 -9.96 8.30
N THR A 483 4.77 -10.13 8.55
CA THR A 483 5.80 -10.02 7.51
C THR A 483 6.55 -11.33 7.16
N SER A 484 6.06 -12.50 7.57
CA SER A 484 6.58 -13.78 7.06
C SER A 484 6.05 -14.09 5.65
N ALA A 485 6.33 -13.20 4.70
CA ALA A 485 6.18 -13.43 3.26
C ALA A 485 7.54 -13.35 2.56
N LYS A 486 8.63 -13.75 3.24
CA LYS A 486 9.92 -14.06 2.61
C LYS A 486 10.12 -15.58 2.66
N ALA A 487 10.15 -16.18 1.47
CA ALA A 487 10.61 -17.52 1.14
C ALA A 487 9.82 -18.72 1.72
N GLN A 488 8.66 -19.04 1.12
CA GLN A 488 8.26 -20.44 0.97
C GLN A 488 9.15 -21.10 -0.11
N THR A 489 10.40 -21.38 0.23
CA THR A 489 11.04 -22.59 -0.27
C THR A 489 10.49 -23.74 0.56
N GLN A 490 9.66 -24.56 -0.05
CA GLN A 490 9.29 -25.85 0.50
C GLN A 490 10.55 -26.70 0.61
N GLU A 491 11.08 -26.84 1.83
CA GLU A 491 11.82 -28.05 2.20
C GLU A 491 11.32 -28.57 3.55
N ASN A 492 10.69 -29.73 3.46
CA ASN A 492 10.67 -30.82 4.43
C ASN A 492 10.38 -30.48 5.90
N GLY A 493 9.09 -30.61 6.23
CA GLY A 493 8.59 -31.34 7.38
C GLY A 493 9.44 -31.34 8.65
N LYS A 494 9.22 -30.34 9.51
CA LYS A 494 9.28 -30.48 10.96
C LYS A 494 8.40 -29.41 11.60
N LYS A 495 7.47 -29.86 12.45
CA LYS A 495 6.54 -29.03 13.23
C LYS A 495 7.34 -27.99 14.03
N SER A 496 7.08 -26.72 13.82
CA SER A 496 7.38 -25.67 14.79
C SER A 496 6.09 -25.37 15.54
N THR A 497 6.15 -25.46 16.85
CA THR A 497 5.07 -25.16 17.79
C THR A 497 4.78 -23.66 17.78
N ASP A 498 3.60 -23.29 17.27
CA ASP A 498 3.05 -21.94 17.34
C ASP A 498 2.90 -21.50 18.80
N ILE A 499 3.79 -20.63 19.26
CA ILE A 499 3.49 -19.75 20.39
C ILE A 499 2.74 -18.56 19.81
N MET A 500 1.42 -18.66 19.81
CA MET A 500 0.52 -17.57 19.45
C MET A 500 0.69 -16.42 20.45
N ASN A 501 1.39 -15.35 20.04
CA ASN A 501 1.23 -14.06 20.69
C ASN A 501 -0.08 -13.44 20.19
N THR A 502 -1.18 -13.79 20.87
CA THR A 502 -2.45 -13.06 20.84
C THR A 502 -2.22 -11.66 21.40
N HIS A 503 -1.98 -10.68 20.54
CA HIS A 503 -2.16 -9.28 20.91
C HIS A 503 -3.67 -9.05 21.12
N ALA A 504 -4.04 -8.66 22.33
CA ALA A 504 -5.41 -8.38 22.74
C ALA A 504 -5.99 -7.20 21.94
N GLY A 505 -7.18 -7.40 21.36
CA GLY A 505 -8.18 -6.36 21.07
C GLY A 505 -7.90 -5.28 20.01
N VAL A 506 -6.66 -4.97 19.65
CA VAL A 506 -6.35 -3.86 18.73
C VAL A 506 -6.35 -4.36 17.28
N SER A 507 -7.24 -3.81 16.46
CA SER A 507 -7.30 -4.05 15.02
C SER A 507 -5.99 -3.66 14.34
N SER A 508 -5.58 -4.36 13.29
CA SER A 508 -4.36 -4.01 12.55
C SER A 508 -4.49 -2.65 11.86
N ILE A 509 -3.47 -1.79 11.97
CA ILE A 509 -3.34 -0.53 11.25
C ILE A 509 -3.22 -0.81 9.75
N SER A 510 -4.08 -0.17 8.95
CA SER A 510 -4.09 -0.33 7.50
C SER A 510 -2.85 0.30 6.85
N MET A 511 -2.39 -0.29 5.74
CA MET A 511 -1.27 0.30 4.97
C MET A 511 -1.61 1.67 4.38
N ASP A 512 -2.89 1.91 4.07
CA ASP A 512 -3.37 3.23 3.65
C ASP A 512 -3.16 4.28 4.74
N LEU A 513 -3.57 3.97 5.98
CA LEU A 513 -3.39 4.86 7.12
C LEU A 513 -1.92 5.17 7.38
N ILE A 514 -1.05 4.16 7.32
CA ILE A 514 0.42 4.34 7.42
C ILE A 514 0.92 5.27 6.31
N ALA A 515 0.44 5.10 5.07
CA ALA A 515 0.88 5.92 3.95
C ALA A 515 0.41 7.38 4.08
N ARG A 516 -0.84 7.62 4.50
CA ARG A 516 -1.37 8.97 4.77
C ARG A 516 -0.64 9.65 5.93
N TRP A 517 -0.38 8.93 7.01
CA TRP A 517 0.42 9.42 8.13
C TRP A 517 1.82 9.88 7.70
N LYS A 518 2.55 9.06 6.94
CA LYS A 518 3.89 9.43 6.42
C LYS A 518 3.83 10.64 5.50
N ASP A 519 2.89 10.63 4.56
CA ASP A 519 2.68 11.74 3.61
C ASP A 519 2.28 13.04 4.33
N MET A 520 1.77 12.97 5.56
CA MET A 520 1.40 14.15 6.35
C MET A 520 2.54 14.67 7.25
N THR A 521 3.32 13.76 7.85
CA THR A 521 4.16 14.10 9.01
C THR A 521 5.66 14.07 8.74
N THR A 522 6.14 13.32 7.74
CA THR A 522 7.57 13.08 7.53
C THR A 522 8.21 14.12 6.60
N VAL A 523 9.31 14.72 7.05
CA VAL A 523 10.17 15.62 6.29
C VAL A 523 11.49 14.91 6.04
N ASN A 524 11.84 14.70 4.77
CA ASN A 524 13.16 14.14 4.43
C ASN A 524 14.19 15.28 4.41
N ILE A 525 15.46 14.92 4.50
CA ILE A 525 16.55 15.88 4.59
C ILE A 525 17.72 15.48 3.68
N GLU A 526 18.28 16.47 2.99
CA GLU A 526 19.54 16.36 2.27
C GLU A 526 20.56 17.30 2.89
N ILE A 527 21.80 16.81 3.10
CA ILE A 527 22.90 17.60 3.65
C ILE A 527 24.10 17.46 2.71
N GLU A 528 24.45 18.55 2.05
CA GLU A 528 25.66 18.64 1.22
C GLU A 528 26.81 19.20 2.05
N HIS A 529 28.01 18.70 1.77
CA HIS A 529 29.24 19.09 2.46
C HIS A 529 30.22 19.60 1.42
N ASP A 530 31.08 20.55 1.81
CA ASP A 530 32.08 21.13 0.92
C ASP A 530 32.99 20.04 0.32
N GLU A 531 32.91 19.84 -1.00
CA GLU A 531 33.62 18.81 -1.76
C GLU A 531 35.15 18.97 -1.70
N VAL A 532 35.66 20.20 -1.53
CA VAL A 532 37.10 20.50 -1.48
C VAL A 532 37.67 20.12 -0.12
N ALA A 533 36.97 20.46 0.97
CA ALA A 533 37.31 19.99 2.31
C ALA A 533 37.13 18.47 2.45
N TYR A 534 36.13 17.91 1.76
CA TYR A 534 35.85 16.48 1.71
C TYR A 534 36.98 15.70 1.01
N ALA A 535 37.52 16.20 -0.11
CA ALA A 535 38.64 15.58 -0.82
C ALA A 535 39.98 15.71 -0.07
N ALA A 536 40.22 16.83 0.61
CA ALA A 536 41.42 17.05 1.42
C ALA A 536 41.50 16.11 2.63
N ASN A 537 40.36 15.84 3.29
CA ASN A 537 40.27 14.93 4.44
C ASN A 537 40.41 13.44 4.06
N ALA A 538 40.13 13.07 2.81
CA ALA A 538 40.32 11.70 2.31
C ALA A 538 41.81 11.36 2.04
N GLY A 539 42.69 12.36 1.97
CA GLY A 539 44.11 12.22 1.61
C GLY A 539 45.13 12.45 2.73
N GLY A 540 44.71 12.80 3.95
CA GLY A 540 45.63 13.10 5.07
C GLY A 540 44.93 13.23 6.43
N ASP A 541 45.73 13.13 7.49
CA ASP A 541 45.34 13.11 8.92
C ASP A 541 44.43 14.30 9.29
N SER A 542 43.11 14.06 9.33
CA SER A 542 42.09 15.11 9.42
C SER A 542 41.29 15.03 10.71
N THR A 543 41.66 15.87 11.67
CA THR A 543 40.89 16.07 12.91
C THR A 543 39.74 17.07 12.74
N GLY A 544 39.65 17.78 11.61
CA GLY A 544 38.62 18.81 11.33
C GLY A 544 37.27 18.24 10.88
N LEU A 545 36.16 18.81 11.37
CA LEU A 545 34.82 18.51 10.87
C LEU A 545 34.67 19.05 9.44
N ILE A 546 34.09 18.26 8.54
CA ILE A 546 33.79 18.72 7.17
C ILE A 546 32.63 19.73 7.25
N PRO A 547 32.81 20.98 6.79
CA PRO A 547 31.75 21.99 6.81
C PRO A 547 30.49 21.52 6.07
N ILE A 548 29.34 21.91 6.59
CA ILE A 548 28.05 21.75 5.92
C ILE A 548 27.92 22.92 4.94
N ASP A 549 27.68 22.61 3.67
CA ASP A 549 27.54 23.61 2.61
C ASP A 549 26.07 24.00 2.45
N SER A 550 25.18 23.01 2.34
CA SER A 550 23.75 23.22 2.22
C SER A 550 22.94 22.18 2.99
N ILE A 551 21.80 22.60 3.52
CA ILE A 551 20.76 21.74 4.08
C ILE A 551 19.51 21.99 3.25
N ARG A 552 18.83 20.91 2.88
CA ARG A 552 17.54 20.99 2.19
C ARG A 552 16.51 20.11 2.87
N LEU A 553 15.49 20.74 3.42
CA LEU A 553 14.32 20.06 3.97
C LEU A 553 13.29 19.81 2.87
N LEU A 554 12.95 18.54 2.69
CA LEU A 554 11.96 18.07 1.71
C LEU A 554 10.63 17.85 2.42
N HIS A 555 9.84 18.93 2.53
CA HIS A 555 8.52 18.87 3.13
C HIS A 555 7.56 18.01 2.31
N PRO A 556 6.56 17.38 2.97
CA PRO A 556 5.52 16.68 2.24
C PRO A 556 4.78 17.62 1.28
N GLN A 557 4.35 17.05 0.15
CA GLN A 557 3.58 17.80 -0.85
C GLN A 557 2.30 18.36 -0.24
N PRO A 558 1.82 19.53 -0.70
CA PRO A 558 0.59 20.13 -0.18
C PRO A 558 -0.68 19.40 -0.59
N PHE A 559 -0.55 18.34 -1.39
CA PHE A 559 -1.62 17.44 -1.80
C PHE A 559 -1.19 15.99 -1.55
N SER A 560 -2.16 15.07 -1.55
CA SER A 560 -1.86 13.64 -1.56
C SER A 560 -1.85 13.13 -2.99
N ARG A 561 -0.77 12.42 -3.33
CA ARG A 561 -0.59 11.79 -4.63
C ARG A 561 -1.40 10.49 -4.71
N VAL A 562 -2.72 10.66 -4.88
CA VAL A 562 -3.73 9.59 -5.01
C VAL A 562 -4.81 9.98 -6.04
N PRO A 563 -5.52 9.01 -6.66
CA PRO A 563 -6.73 9.29 -7.43
C PRO A 563 -7.75 10.06 -6.61
N GLN A 564 -8.26 11.17 -7.14
CA GLN A 564 -9.13 12.05 -6.37
C GLN A 564 -10.12 12.84 -7.21
N VAL A 565 -11.29 13.08 -6.61
CA VAL A 565 -12.30 14.04 -7.09
C VAL A 565 -12.09 15.37 -6.37
N THR A 566 -11.73 16.42 -7.10
CA THR A 566 -11.47 17.76 -6.54
C THR A 566 -12.71 18.65 -6.55
N ALA A 567 -13.57 18.49 -7.55
CA ALA A 567 -14.86 19.17 -7.71
C ALA A 567 -15.80 18.30 -8.57
N PRO A 568 -17.11 18.63 -8.66
CA PRO A 568 -18.02 17.94 -9.58
C PRO A 568 -17.47 17.94 -11.01
N GLN A 569 -17.35 16.76 -11.61
CA GLN A 569 -16.75 16.57 -12.95
C GLN A 569 -15.27 16.97 -13.08
N HIS A 570 -14.51 17.08 -11.99
CA HIS A 570 -13.06 17.29 -12.00
C HIS A 570 -12.31 16.14 -11.32
N PHE A 571 -11.51 15.41 -12.10
CA PHE A 571 -10.86 14.17 -11.68
C PHE A 571 -9.35 14.23 -11.93
N HIS A 572 -8.57 13.72 -10.98
CA HIS A 572 -7.12 13.72 -11.06
C HIS A 572 -6.56 12.33 -10.74
N PHE A 573 -5.68 11.82 -11.60
CA PHE A 573 -5.06 10.51 -11.45
C PHE A 573 -3.53 10.64 -11.52
N PRO A 574 -2.80 10.42 -10.42
CA PRO A 574 -1.34 10.36 -10.47
C PRO A 574 -0.91 9.09 -11.20
N ILE A 575 0.07 9.21 -12.08
CA ILE A 575 0.53 8.13 -12.95
C ILE A 575 1.85 7.56 -12.41
N ALA A 576 1.91 6.24 -12.32
CA ALA A 576 3.10 5.50 -11.91
C ALA A 576 4.19 5.57 -12.99
N ASP A 577 5.45 5.68 -12.55
CA ASP A 577 6.61 5.55 -13.43
C ASP A 577 6.96 4.06 -13.63
N GLN A 578 7.27 3.65 -14.86
CA GLN A 578 7.50 2.24 -15.27
C GLN A 578 8.65 1.55 -14.51
N ALA A 579 9.53 2.33 -13.86
CA ALA A 579 10.75 1.85 -13.22
C ALA A 579 10.55 0.93 -11.99
N ASN A 580 9.33 0.81 -11.44
CA ASN A 580 9.11 0.15 -10.14
C ASN A 580 8.64 -1.31 -10.19
N GLN A 581 8.44 -1.92 -11.37
CA GLN A 581 7.91 -3.29 -11.39
C GLN A 581 8.93 -4.37 -11.02
N ASN A 582 10.25 -4.12 -11.05
CA ASN A 582 11.27 -5.15 -10.80
C ASN A 582 12.58 -4.68 -10.12
N LYS A 583 12.64 -3.49 -9.48
CA LYS A 583 13.87 -2.99 -8.85
C LYS A 583 13.74 -2.76 -7.35
N HIS A 584 14.75 -3.25 -6.63
CA HIS A 584 14.88 -3.08 -5.18
C HIS A 584 14.91 -1.56 -4.85
N PRO A 585 14.03 -1.05 -3.99
CA PRO A 585 13.80 0.38 -3.84
C PRO A 585 14.85 1.11 -2.97
N ASN A 586 16.06 0.55 -2.89
CA ASN A 586 17.28 1.23 -2.40
C ASN A 586 18.13 1.81 -3.55
N GLN A 587 17.75 1.58 -4.81
CA GLN A 587 18.43 2.14 -5.98
C GLN A 587 17.80 3.45 -6.51
N VAL A 588 16.81 4.03 -5.82
CA VAL A 588 15.96 5.11 -6.38
C VAL A 588 16.22 6.49 -5.78
N GLN A 589 17.44 6.76 -5.28
CA GLN A 589 17.80 8.14 -4.90
C GLN A 589 18.47 8.93 -6.04
N ASN A 590 18.97 8.28 -7.11
CA ASN A 590 19.68 8.98 -8.20
C ASN A 590 18.93 9.06 -9.54
N GLN A 591 17.69 8.57 -9.62
CA GLN A 591 16.85 8.83 -10.80
C GLN A 591 15.66 9.68 -10.36
N ARG A 592 15.62 10.93 -10.83
CA ARG A 592 14.45 11.82 -10.72
C ARG A 592 13.22 11.05 -11.21
N LYS A 593 12.42 10.51 -10.28
CA LYS A 593 11.15 9.85 -10.61
C LYS A 593 10.34 10.84 -11.43
N ARG A 594 9.93 10.46 -12.64
CA ARG A 594 9.06 11.33 -13.45
C ARG A 594 7.66 11.24 -12.87
N THR A 595 7.29 12.24 -12.07
CA THR A 595 5.97 12.32 -11.48
C THR A 595 5.00 12.88 -12.51
N ARG A 596 3.93 12.17 -12.86
CA ARG A 596 2.94 12.64 -13.83
C ARG A 596 1.53 12.57 -13.26
N TRP A 597 0.63 13.36 -13.82
CA TRP A 597 -0.79 13.36 -13.51
C TRP A 597 -1.63 13.41 -14.77
N LEU A 598 -2.76 12.72 -14.75
CA LEU A 598 -3.86 12.88 -15.69
C LEU A 598 -4.92 13.79 -15.03
N CYS A 599 -5.26 14.89 -15.69
CA CYS A 599 -6.42 15.72 -15.33
C CYS A 599 -7.53 15.44 -16.34
N ALA A 600 -8.72 15.10 -15.85
CA ALA A 600 -9.92 14.97 -16.67
C ALA A 600 -11.01 15.88 -16.10
N HIS A 601 -11.50 16.81 -16.90
CA HIS A 601 -12.53 17.76 -16.47
C HIS A 601 -13.45 18.20 -17.60
N THR A 602 -14.62 18.72 -17.25
CA THR A 602 -15.48 19.45 -18.19
C THR A 602 -15.29 20.96 -18.01
N LEU A 603 -15.77 21.75 -18.97
CA LEU A 603 -15.89 23.18 -18.79
C LEU A 603 -17.08 23.42 -17.86
N CYS A 604 -16.82 23.99 -16.69
CA CYS A 604 -17.90 24.39 -15.81
C CYS A 604 -18.75 25.43 -16.54
N GLU A 605 -20.06 25.20 -16.67
CA GLU A 605 -21.05 26.25 -16.93
C GLU A 605 -21.06 27.19 -15.72
N THR A 606 -20.00 27.99 -15.61
CA THR A 606 -20.04 29.17 -14.77
C THR A 606 -21.06 30.09 -15.43
N SER A 607 -22.13 30.34 -14.69
CA SER A 607 -23.09 31.41 -14.92
C SER A 607 -22.45 32.56 -15.68
N ASN A 608 -23.08 33.00 -16.78
CA ASN A 608 -22.78 34.21 -17.52
C ASN A 608 -22.23 35.33 -16.62
N ASP A 609 -20.92 35.41 -16.48
CA ASP A 609 -20.24 36.62 -16.03
C ASP A 609 -19.24 36.97 -17.12
N THR A 610 -19.74 37.78 -18.04
CA THR A 610 -19.10 38.18 -19.30
C THR A 610 -17.98 39.20 -19.08
N THR A 611 -17.28 39.16 -17.95
CA THR A 611 -16.37 40.24 -17.54
C THR A 611 -14.89 39.88 -17.49
N HIS A 612 -14.48 38.62 -17.74
CA HIS A 612 -13.05 38.26 -17.70
C HIS A 612 -12.45 37.60 -18.96
N ARG A 613 -13.18 37.51 -20.08
CA ARG A 613 -12.68 36.95 -21.35
C ARG A 613 -12.09 37.96 -22.35
N LEU A 614 -11.65 39.13 -21.88
CA LEU A 614 -10.96 40.14 -22.70
C LEU A 614 -9.67 40.67 -22.04
N LYS A 615 -8.83 39.79 -21.49
CA LYS A 615 -7.43 40.14 -21.14
C LYS A 615 -6.50 38.94 -21.27
N CYS A 616 -6.35 38.40 -22.47
CA CYS A 616 -5.24 37.47 -22.76
C CYS A 616 -4.73 37.48 -24.22
N ASN A 617 -5.21 38.37 -25.11
CA ASN A 617 -4.78 38.39 -26.52
C ASN A 617 -4.09 39.68 -27.01
N ASP A 618 -3.90 40.72 -26.19
CA ASP A 618 -3.29 41.98 -26.64
C ASP A 618 -1.99 42.34 -25.90
N ILE A 619 -0.99 41.44 -25.87
CA ILE A 619 0.40 41.83 -25.59
C ILE A 619 1.38 41.00 -26.45
N ILE A 620 1.15 40.88 -27.76
CA ILE A 620 2.22 40.54 -28.72
C ILE A 620 1.89 41.22 -30.06
N HIS A 621 2.16 42.52 -30.18
CA HIS A 621 2.58 43.19 -31.43
C HIS A 621 2.71 44.70 -31.19
N GLY A 622 3.93 45.22 -31.16
CA GLY A 622 4.13 46.67 -31.09
C GLY A 622 5.53 47.15 -30.70
N MET A 623 6.59 46.58 -31.27
CA MET A 623 7.90 47.25 -31.31
C MET A 623 8.54 47.00 -32.68
N CYS A 624 8.24 47.91 -33.60
CA CYS A 624 9.02 48.21 -34.81
C CYS A 624 8.48 49.53 -35.38
N THR A 625 8.97 50.66 -34.85
CA THR A 625 9.43 51.86 -35.57
C THR A 625 9.91 52.89 -34.56
#